data_AF-A0A970AKG8-F1
#
_entry.id   AF-A0A970AKG8-F1
#
_cell.length_a   1.000
_cell.length_b   1.000
_cell.length_c   1.000
_cell.angle_alpha   90.00
_cell.angle_beta   90.00
_cell.angle_gamma   90.00
#
_symmetry.space_group_name_H-M   'P 1'
#
loop_
_entity.id
_entity.type
_entity.pdbx_description
1 polymer ?
#
loop_
_entity_poly.entity_id
_entity_poly.type
_entity_poly.pdbx_seq_one_letter_code
_entity_poly.pdbx_strand_id
1 'polypeptide(L)'
;MKKAYDLALELELEGKQYYLSQAAATNDPELIKLFQMLADDEQKHYDLVKQMKEQNPESGVHVSSQSVAQAKSIFADKVKSGYTFQAEANRLEAYEHAIQQEIETYKLYHDLAKQAETDEAKQLFNRLAKEEKGHQIILENLLVLIRRPYDWVESAEFGRMEDY
;
A
#
# COMPACT_ATOMS: atom_id res chain seq x y z
N MET A 1 -0.67 17.58 16.36
CA MET A 1 -0.82 16.13 16.11
C MET A 1 -1.79 15.96 14.95
N LYS A 2 -1.45 15.19 13.90
CA LYS A 2 -2.44 14.83 12.88
C LYS A 2 -3.49 13.93 13.54
N LYS A 3 -4.78 14.18 13.32
CA LYS A 3 -5.84 13.26 13.78
C LYS A 3 -5.74 11.97 12.95
N ALA A 4 -6.00 10.81 13.54
CA ALA A 4 -5.82 9.52 12.86
C ALA A 4 -6.59 9.42 11.52
N TYR A 5 -7.77 10.04 11.44
CA TYR A 5 -8.54 10.15 10.20
C TYR A 5 -7.82 10.96 9.11
N ASP A 6 -7.09 12.03 9.46
CA ASP A 6 -6.33 12.82 8.46
C ASP A 6 -5.16 12.02 7.88
N LEU A 7 -4.60 11.10 8.68
CA LEU A 7 -3.55 10.20 8.21
C LEU A 7 -4.13 9.12 7.32
N ALA A 8 -5.24 8.48 7.71
CA ALA A 8 -5.91 7.48 6.89
C ALA A 8 -6.26 8.07 5.51
N LEU A 9 -6.92 9.23 5.47
CA LEU A 9 -7.27 9.90 4.21
C LEU A 9 -6.06 10.25 3.33
N GLU A 10 -4.90 10.55 3.92
CA GLU A 10 -3.67 10.79 3.17
C GLU A 10 -3.13 9.49 2.57
N LEU A 11 -3.08 8.41 3.37
CA LEU A 11 -2.63 7.10 2.92
C LEU A 11 -3.50 6.54 1.78
N GLU A 12 -4.83 6.63 1.88
CA GLU A 12 -5.75 6.20 0.82
C GLU A 12 -5.53 6.96 -0.50
N LEU A 13 -5.33 8.28 -0.42
CA LEU A 13 -5.08 9.09 -1.62
C LEU A 13 -3.74 8.76 -2.26
N GLU A 14 -2.72 8.53 -1.45
CA GLU A 14 -1.39 8.13 -1.92
C GLU A 14 -1.43 6.74 -2.58
N GLY A 15 -2.08 5.76 -1.94
CA GLY A 15 -2.29 4.41 -2.50
C GLY A 15 -3.01 4.46 -3.83
N LYS A 16 -4.12 5.22 -3.91
CA LYS A 16 -4.84 5.46 -5.16
C LYS A 16 -3.94 6.04 -6.25
N GLN A 17 -3.20 7.10 -5.96
CA GLN A 17 -2.33 7.76 -6.92
C GLN A 17 -1.20 6.84 -7.40
N TYR A 18 -0.66 6.03 -6.50
CA TYR A 18 0.33 5.01 -6.82
C TYR A 18 -0.25 4.00 -7.82
N TYR A 19 -1.41 3.41 -7.53
CA TYR A 19 -2.03 2.43 -8.41
C TYR A 19 -2.38 3.00 -9.78
N LEU A 20 -2.93 4.22 -9.86
CA LEU A 20 -3.18 4.87 -11.15
C LEU A 20 -1.90 5.11 -11.95
N SER A 21 -0.81 5.47 -11.27
CA SER A 21 0.50 5.66 -11.92
C SER A 21 1.04 4.33 -12.46
N GLN A 22 0.90 3.23 -11.71
CA GLN A 22 1.30 1.90 -12.15
C GLN A 22 0.46 1.38 -13.32
N ALA A 23 -0.86 1.64 -13.31
CA ALA A 23 -1.74 1.34 -14.43
C ALA A 23 -1.34 2.09 -15.71
N ALA A 24 -0.90 3.35 -15.59
CA ALA A 24 -0.44 4.13 -16.74
C ALA A 24 0.97 3.72 -17.22
N ALA A 25 1.80 3.15 -16.35
CA ALA A 25 3.18 2.79 -16.65
C ALA A 25 3.37 1.38 -17.24
N THR A 26 2.32 0.55 -17.26
CA THR A 26 2.37 -0.83 -17.78
C THR A 26 1.58 -0.96 -19.09
N ASN A 27 2.03 -1.85 -19.98
CA ASN A 27 1.33 -2.18 -21.23
C ASN A 27 0.54 -3.51 -21.14
N ASP A 28 0.63 -4.21 -20.00
CA ASP A 28 -0.05 -5.48 -19.78
C ASP A 28 -1.53 -5.22 -19.38
N PRO A 29 -2.52 -5.64 -20.20
CA PRO A 29 -3.93 -5.37 -19.93
C PRO A 29 -4.45 -5.95 -18.60
N GLU A 30 -3.90 -7.08 -18.14
CA GLU A 30 -4.30 -7.70 -16.88
C GLU A 30 -3.78 -6.90 -15.69
N LEU A 31 -2.53 -6.41 -15.76
CA LEU A 31 -1.96 -5.53 -14.73
C LEU A 31 -2.65 -4.16 -14.69
N ILE A 32 -2.99 -3.58 -15.86
CA ILE A 32 -3.76 -2.33 -15.91
C ILE A 32 -5.08 -2.49 -15.14
N LYS A 33 -5.81 -3.58 -15.42
CA LYS A 33 -7.09 -3.87 -14.77
C LYS A 33 -6.93 -4.10 -13.26
N LEU A 34 -5.88 -4.81 -12.85
CA LEU A 34 -5.58 -5.04 -11.43
C LEU A 34 -5.34 -3.71 -10.69
N PHE A 35 -4.48 -2.85 -11.22
CA PHE A 35 -4.19 -1.57 -10.59
C PHE A 35 -5.38 -0.62 -10.58
N GLN A 36 -6.22 -0.64 -11.63
CA GLN A 36 -7.47 0.12 -11.63
C GLN A 36 -8.43 -0.37 -10.54
N MET A 37 -8.57 -1.69 -10.36
CA MET A 37 -9.38 -2.26 -9.28
C MET A 37 -8.89 -1.79 -7.91
N LEU A 38 -7.59 -1.89 -7.64
CA LEU A 38 -7.00 -1.45 -6.38
C LEU A 38 -7.24 0.05 -6.16
N ALA A 39 -6.99 0.89 -7.17
CA ALA A 39 -7.26 2.33 -7.10
C ALA A 39 -8.74 2.69 -6.81
N ASP A 40 -9.66 1.90 -7.34
CA ASP A 40 -11.10 2.06 -7.08
C ASP A 40 -11.46 1.65 -5.65
N ASP A 41 -10.78 0.66 -5.08
CA ASP A 41 -10.97 0.23 -3.69
C ASP A 41 -10.43 1.29 -2.71
N GLU A 42 -9.21 1.81 -2.93
CA GLU A 42 -8.66 2.95 -2.15
C GLU A 42 -9.58 4.18 -2.18
N GLN A 43 -10.24 4.46 -3.31
CA GLN A 43 -11.21 5.55 -3.39
C GLN A 43 -12.43 5.30 -2.51
N LYS A 44 -12.96 4.07 -2.48
CA LYS A 44 -14.09 3.73 -1.61
C LYS A 44 -13.70 3.83 -0.15
N HIS A 45 -12.51 3.37 0.22
CA HIS A 45 -11.97 3.49 1.57
C HIS A 45 -11.87 4.96 1.98
N TYR A 46 -11.29 5.81 1.13
CA TYR A 46 -11.23 7.27 1.33
C TYR A 46 -12.62 7.86 1.61
N ASP A 47 -13.61 7.53 0.77
CA ASP A 47 -14.96 8.07 0.89
C ASP A 47 -15.63 7.63 2.21
N LEU A 48 -15.44 6.37 2.61
CA LEU A 48 -15.94 5.83 3.88
C LEU A 48 -15.29 6.52 5.09
N VAL A 49 -13.97 6.67 5.08
CA VAL A 49 -13.23 7.33 6.17
C VAL A 49 -13.58 8.82 6.25
N LYS A 50 -13.77 9.47 5.10
CA LYS A 50 -14.19 10.87 5.04
C LYS A 50 -15.57 11.06 5.64
N GLN A 51 -16.53 10.21 5.26
CA GLN A 51 -17.87 10.22 5.82
C GLN A 51 -17.85 10.02 7.35
N MET A 52 -17.05 9.08 7.84
CA MET A 52 -16.89 8.82 9.28
C MET A 52 -16.33 10.03 10.02
N LYS A 53 -15.32 10.69 9.45
CA LYS A 53 -14.72 11.91 10.01
C LYS A 53 -15.73 13.07 10.07
N GLU A 54 -16.58 13.21 9.05
CA GLU A 54 -17.62 14.24 8.99
C GLU A 54 -18.76 13.98 9.98
N GLN A 55 -19.10 12.70 10.20
CA GLN A 55 -20.12 12.29 11.18
C GLN A 55 -19.65 12.40 12.63
N ASN A 56 -18.35 12.22 12.90
CA ASN A 56 -17.78 12.26 14.25
C ASN A 56 -16.47 13.09 14.30
N PRO A 57 -16.54 14.43 14.14
CA PRO A 57 -15.35 15.30 14.09
C PRO A 57 -14.55 15.38 15.40
N GLU A 58 -15.16 14.99 16.52
CA GLU A 58 -14.58 14.99 17.87
C GLU A 58 -14.00 13.63 18.30
N SER A 59 -14.39 12.50 17.68
CA SER A 59 -13.83 11.16 17.95
C SER A 59 -12.43 10.97 17.36
N GLY A 60 -11.59 12.01 17.42
CA GLY A 60 -10.20 11.98 17.00
C GLY A 60 -9.41 10.98 17.84
N VAL A 61 -9.42 9.72 17.41
CA VAL A 61 -8.60 8.67 17.99
C VAL A 61 -7.14 9.12 17.97
N HIS A 62 -6.51 9.18 19.13
CA HIS A 62 -5.10 9.53 19.27
C HIS A 62 -4.24 8.30 18.95
N VAL A 63 -3.95 8.11 17.66
CA VAL A 63 -2.92 7.14 17.25
C VAL A 63 -1.56 7.68 17.70
N SER A 64 -0.77 6.83 18.35
CA SER A 64 0.53 7.22 18.93
C SER A 64 1.41 7.89 17.87
N SER A 65 2.00 9.02 18.24
CA SER A 65 2.79 9.85 17.33
C SER A 65 4.08 9.19 16.84
N GLN A 66 4.55 8.10 17.46
CA GLN A 66 5.80 7.43 17.07
C GLN A 66 5.65 6.65 15.77
N SER A 67 4.57 5.89 15.58
CA SER A 67 4.30 5.15 14.34
C SER A 67 4.00 6.11 13.18
N VAL A 68 3.25 7.19 13.45
CA VAL A 68 2.92 8.23 12.46
C VAL A 68 4.14 9.08 12.07
N ALA A 69 5.05 9.36 13.02
CA ALA A 69 6.26 10.13 12.76
C ALA A 69 7.31 9.32 11.99
N GLN A 70 7.41 8.00 12.23
CA GLN A 70 8.26 7.12 11.43
C GLN A 70 7.79 7.05 9.98
N ALA A 71 6.48 6.83 9.74
CA ALA A 71 5.90 6.80 8.40
C ALA A 71 6.18 8.09 7.61
N LYS A 72 5.94 9.25 8.24
CA LYS A 72 6.20 10.56 7.62
C LYS A 72 7.68 10.88 7.38
N SER A 73 8.57 10.42 8.26
CA SER A 73 10.00 10.71 8.13
C SER A 73 10.61 9.95 6.95
N ILE A 74 10.16 8.72 6.70
CA ILE A 74 10.60 7.93 5.54
C ILE A 74 10.06 8.57 4.24
N PHE A 75 8.84 9.12 4.31
CA PHE A 75 8.17 9.74 3.17
C PHE A 75 8.79 11.07 2.73
N ALA A 76 9.09 11.98 3.68
CA ALA A 76 9.58 13.32 3.38
C ALA A 76 10.95 13.35 2.67
N ASP A 77 11.79 12.34 2.92
CA ASP A 77 13.11 12.23 2.27
C ASP A 77 13.02 11.68 0.85
N LYS A 78 12.04 10.80 0.55
CA LYS A 78 11.89 10.22 -0.79
C LYS A 78 11.25 11.18 -1.79
N VAL A 79 10.24 11.96 -1.38
CA VAL A 79 9.58 12.96 -2.25
C VAL A 79 10.53 14.11 -2.65
N LYS A 80 11.44 14.51 -1.75
CA LYS A 80 12.46 15.55 -2.04
C LYS A 80 13.49 15.14 -3.09
N SER A 81 13.62 13.85 -3.39
CA SER A 81 14.62 13.35 -4.34
C SER A 81 14.26 13.57 -5.81
N GLY A 82 13.03 14.02 -6.13
CA GLY A 82 12.63 14.30 -7.51
C GLY A 82 12.58 13.04 -8.40
N TYR A 83 12.09 11.92 -7.85
CA TYR A 83 12.17 10.61 -8.47
C TYR A 83 11.30 10.49 -9.74
N THR A 84 11.93 10.58 -10.91
CA THR A 84 11.30 10.29 -12.21
C THR A 84 11.59 8.85 -12.62
N PHE A 85 10.53 8.13 -12.99
CA PHE A 85 10.50 6.72 -13.40
C PHE A 85 11.39 6.45 -14.63
N GLN A 86 12.56 5.84 -14.43
CA GLN A 86 13.26 5.09 -15.48
C GLN A 86 13.81 3.75 -14.96
N ALA A 87 13.58 2.73 -15.80
CA ALA A 87 14.16 1.38 -15.90
C ALA A 87 14.14 0.45 -14.66
N GLU A 88 13.21 -0.52 -14.71
CA GLU A 88 13.17 -1.88 -14.11
C GLU A 88 13.66 -2.12 -12.67
N ALA A 89 14.91 -1.77 -12.31
CA ALA A 89 15.39 -1.83 -10.93
C ALA A 89 14.56 -0.95 -9.98
N ASN A 90 14.06 0.18 -10.49
CA ASN A 90 13.21 1.11 -9.77
C ASN A 90 11.76 0.62 -9.56
N ARG A 91 11.34 -0.44 -10.25
CA ARG A 91 10.01 -1.02 -10.05
C ARG A 91 9.96 -1.81 -8.75
N LEU A 92 11.00 -2.57 -8.42
CA LEU A 92 11.04 -3.40 -7.21
C LEU A 92 10.91 -2.56 -5.94
N GLU A 93 11.69 -1.49 -5.83
CA GLU A 93 11.61 -0.56 -4.68
C GLU A 93 10.22 0.09 -4.57
N ALA A 94 9.59 0.40 -5.71
CA ALA A 94 8.25 0.97 -5.74
C ALA A 94 7.19 -0.03 -5.27
N TYR A 95 7.30 -1.32 -5.61
CA TYR A 95 6.41 -2.37 -5.08
C TYR A 95 6.64 -2.63 -3.60
N GLU A 96 7.90 -2.69 -3.16
CA GLU A 96 8.24 -2.83 -1.74
C GLU A 96 7.70 -1.66 -0.92
N HIS A 97 7.75 -0.45 -1.49
CA HIS A 97 7.15 0.73 -0.87
C HIS A 97 5.63 0.62 -0.73
N ALA A 98 4.91 0.25 -1.81
CA ALA A 98 3.47 0.07 -1.76
C ALA A 98 3.07 -1.01 -0.74
N ILE A 99 3.79 -2.13 -0.67
CA ILE A 99 3.58 -3.16 0.36
C ILE A 99 3.73 -2.59 1.77
N GLN A 100 4.71 -1.71 2.01
CA GLN A 100 4.84 -1.06 3.32
C GLN A 100 3.69 -0.11 3.61
N GLN A 101 3.23 0.66 2.62
CA GLN A 101 2.05 1.52 2.77
C GLN A 101 0.82 0.69 3.17
N GLU A 102 0.54 -0.42 2.49
CA GLU A 102 -0.55 -1.34 2.84
C GLU A 102 -0.44 -1.88 4.27
N ILE A 103 0.78 -2.23 4.71
CA ILE A 103 1.04 -2.70 6.09
C ILE A 103 0.77 -1.57 7.10
N GLU A 104 1.13 -0.34 6.79
CA GLU A 104 0.91 0.83 7.66
C GLU A 104 -0.57 1.19 7.75
N THR A 105 -1.29 1.21 6.63
CA THR A 105 -2.73 1.45 6.57
C THR A 105 -3.50 0.35 7.31
N TYR A 106 -3.13 -0.92 7.12
CA TYR A 106 -3.65 -2.05 7.90
C TYR A 106 -3.51 -1.82 9.42
N LYS A 107 -2.30 -1.47 9.87
CA LYS A 107 -2.03 -1.25 11.30
C LYS A 107 -2.85 -0.07 11.83
N LEU A 108 -2.94 1.00 11.05
CA LEU A 108 -3.73 2.17 11.39
C LEU A 108 -5.21 1.80 11.61
N TYR A 109 -5.82 1.10 10.65
CA TYR A 109 -7.21 0.67 10.80
C TYR A 109 -7.42 -0.32 11.93
N HIS A 110 -6.49 -1.27 12.10
CA HIS A 110 -6.56 -2.20 13.22
C HIS A 110 -6.49 -1.48 14.58
N ASP A 111 -5.68 -0.43 14.70
CA ASP A 111 -5.59 0.37 15.93
C ASP A 111 -6.79 1.32 16.11
N LEU A 112 -7.34 1.86 15.02
CA LEU A 112 -8.61 2.60 15.03
C LEU A 112 -9.77 1.70 15.49
N ALA A 113 -9.81 0.45 15.02
CA ALA A 113 -10.81 -0.53 15.43
C ALA A 113 -10.76 -0.83 16.94
N LYS A 114 -9.56 -0.92 17.54
CA LYS A 114 -9.43 -1.12 19.01
C LYS A 114 -9.92 0.06 19.82
N GLN A 115 -9.81 1.27 19.27
CA GLN A 115 -10.13 2.52 19.95
C GLN A 115 -11.53 3.04 19.63
N ALA A 116 -12.23 2.41 18.69
CA ALA A 116 -13.59 2.79 18.31
C ALA A 116 -14.57 2.53 19.46
N GLU A 117 -15.43 3.52 19.73
CA GLU A 117 -16.40 3.50 20.82
C GLU A 117 -17.67 2.72 20.45
N THR A 118 -18.08 2.79 19.18
CA THR A 118 -19.26 2.10 18.66
C THR A 118 -18.90 0.80 17.94
N ASP A 119 -19.79 -0.20 18.02
CA ASP A 119 -19.56 -1.48 17.36
C ASP A 119 -19.61 -1.36 15.83
N GLU A 120 -20.39 -0.42 15.30
CA GLU A 120 -20.44 -0.09 13.88
C GLU A 120 -19.08 0.40 13.38
N ALA A 121 -18.42 1.31 14.12
CA ALA A 121 -17.10 1.81 13.77
C ALA A 121 -16.02 0.73 13.89
N LYS A 122 -16.07 -0.10 14.94
CA LYS A 122 -15.16 -1.26 15.09
C LYS A 122 -15.27 -2.22 13.91
N GLN A 123 -16.50 -2.55 13.49
CA GLN A 123 -16.72 -3.45 12.37
C GLN A 123 -16.21 -2.87 11.06
N LEU A 124 -16.44 -1.57 10.82
CA LEU A 124 -15.95 -0.89 9.63
C LEU A 124 -14.42 -0.91 9.56
N PHE A 125 -13.72 -0.48 10.61
CA PHE A 125 -12.26 -0.45 10.61
C PHE A 125 -11.63 -1.85 10.52
N ASN A 126 -12.25 -2.88 11.11
CA ASN A 126 -11.79 -4.25 10.91
C ASN A 126 -11.99 -4.74 9.48
N ARG A 127 -13.04 -4.31 8.78
CA ARG A 127 -13.23 -4.62 7.35
C ARG A 127 -12.16 -3.95 6.51
N LEU A 128 -11.95 -2.64 6.68
CA LEU A 128 -10.92 -1.89 5.96
C LEU A 128 -9.52 -2.49 6.19
N ALA A 129 -9.16 -2.79 7.44
CA ALA A 129 -7.90 -3.48 7.74
C ALA A 129 -7.78 -4.82 6.98
N LYS A 130 -8.85 -5.61 6.89
CA LYS A 130 -8.83 -6.87 6.16
C LYS A 130 -8.63 -6.66 4.65
N GLU A 131 -9.20 -5.60 4.08
CA GLU A 131 -9.06 -5.23 2.67
C GLU A 131 -7.60 -4.82 2.37
N GLU A 132 -6.99 -3.94 3.18
CA GLU A 132 -5.56 -3.58 3.02
C GLU A 132 -4.63 -4.79 3.17
N LYS A 133 -4.97 -5.71 4.08
CA LYS A 133 -4.20 -6.95 4.19
C LYS A 133 -4.29 -7.79 2.91
N GLY A 134 -5.43 -7.74 2.21
CA GLY A 134 -5.61 -8.35 0.89
C GLY A 134 -4.75 -7.67 -0.17
N HIS A 135 -4.75 -6.33 -0.21
CA HIS A 135 -3.91 -5.54 -1.12
C HIS A 135 -2.42 -5.83 -0.92
N GLN A 136 -1.96 -5.88 0.35
CA GLN A 136 -0.60 -6.30 0.70
C GLN A 136 -0.23 -7.64 0.04
N ILE A 137 -1.08 -8.67 0.20
CA ILE A 137 -0.81 -10.02 -0.33
C ILE A 137 -0.76 -10.01 -1.85
N ILE A 138 -1.64 -9.25 -2.51
CA ILE A 138 -1.64 -9.08 -3.97
C ILE A 138 -0.31 -8.50 -4.44
N LEU A 139 0.17 -7.43 -3.79
CA LEU A 139 1.44 -6.78 -4.13
C LEU A 139 2.66 -7.66 -3.83
N GLU A 140 2.67 -8.40 -2.71
CA GLU A 140 3.73 -9.35 -2.38
C GLU A 140 3.83 -10.45 -3.43
N ASN A 141 2.70 -11.00 -3.87
CA ASN A 141 2.66 -12.01 -4.94
C ASN A 141 3.15 -11.44 -6.27
N LEU A 142 2.74 -10.22 -6.61
CA LEU A 142 3.19 -9.54 -7.82
C LEU A 142 4.70 -9.27 -7.79
N LEU A 143 5.24 -8.85 -6.65
CA LEU A 143 6.69 -8.68 -6.45
C LEU A 143 7.45 -10.00 -6.66
N VAL A 144 6.94 -11.12 -6.13
CA VAL A 144 7.54 -12.45 -6.35
C VAL A 144 7.54 -12.82 -7.84
N LEU A 145 6.43 -12.57 -8.56
CA LEU A 145 6.34 -12.85 -10.00
C LEU A 145 7.33 -12.01 -10.81
N ILE A 146 7.49 -10.73 -10.47
CA ILE A 146 8.42 -9.81 -11.15
C ILE A 146 9.89 -10.15 -10.82
N ARG A 147 10.18 -10.67 -9.63
CA ARG A 147 11.54 -11.13 -9.27
C ARG A 147 11.94 -12.45 -9.95
N ARG A 148 10.97 -13.32 -10.28
CA ARG A 148 11.22 -14.67 -10.82
C ARG A 148 11.86 -14.81 -12.23
N PRO A 149 12.05 -13.78 -13.08
CA PRO A 149 12.89 -13.94 -14.27
C PRO A 149 14.40 -13.99 -13.97
N TYR A 150 14.85 -13.59 -12.78
CA TYR A 150 16.29 -13.48 -12.48
C TYR A 150 16.93 -14.74 -11.87
N ASP A 151 16.17 -15.65 -11.26
CA ASP A 151 16.72 -16.86 -10.62
C ASP A 151 17.03 -18.01 -11.60
N TRP A 152 16.44 -17.99 -12.81
CA TRP A 152 16.59 -19.09 -13.79
C TRP A 152 17.73 -18.90 -14.79
N VAL A 153 18.30 -17.70 -14.93
CA VAL A 153 19.39 -17.46 -15.90
C VAL A 153 20.77 -17.74 -15.30
N GLU A 154 20.98 -17.55 -13.99
CA GLU A 154 22.25 -17.94 -13.34
C GLU A 154 22.36 -19.46 -13.08
N SER A 155 21.24 -20.18 -13.05
CA SER A 155 21.23 -21.63 -12.84
C SER A 155 21.52 -22.45 -14.11
N ALA A 156 21.53 -21.82 -15.30
CA ALA A 156 21.71 -22.51 -16.58
C ALA A 156 23.18 -22.55 -17.08
N GLU A 157 24.10 -21.74 -16.54
CA GLU A 157 25.49 -21.68 -17.01
C GLU A 157 26.51 -22.49 -16.17
N PHE A 158 26.13 -23.08 -15.04
CA PHE A 158 27.06 -23.85 -14.19
C PHE A 158 26.67 -25.31 -13.92
N GLY A 159 25.77 -25.88 -14.72
CA GLY A 159 25.48 -27.31 -14.74
C GLY A 159 26.14 -28.02 -15.91
N ARG A 160 27.47 -27.89 -16.11
CA ARG A 160 28.22 -28.91 -16.88
C ARG A 160 28.08 -30.24 -16.13
N MET A 161 27.04 -31.02 -16.42
CA MET A 161 27.16 -32.46 -16.22
C MET A 161 28.00 -33.00 -17.37
N GLU A 162 29.15 -33.53 -16.99
CA GLU A 162 30.09 -34.21 -17.86
C GLU A 162 29.38 -35.29 -18.69
N ASP A 163 29.67 -35.28 -19.98
CA ASP A 163 29.33 -36.33 -20.93
C ASP A 163 30.04 -37.64 -20.54
N TYR A 164 29.24 -38.71 -20.47
CA TYR A 164 29.55 -40.16 -20.45
C TYR A 164 30.02 -40.85 -19.15
#